data_AF-C0CPM1-F1
#
_entry.id   AF-C0CPM1-F1
#
_cell.length_a   1.000
_cell.length_b   1.000
_cell.length_c   1.000
_cell.angle_alpha   90.00
_cell.angle_beta   90.00
_cell.angle_gamma   90.00
#
_symmetry.space_group_name_H-M   'P 1'
#
loop_
_entity.id
_entity.type
_entity.pdbx_description
1 polymer ?
#
loop_
_entity_poly.entity_id
_entity_poly.type
_entity_poly.pdbx_seq_one_letter_code
_entity_poly.pdbx_strand_id
1 'polypeptide(L)'
;MPSFYLGLSRLYPLGENEAEVVEERRFKSKLTQSDLRWLLTNYKNILSIEDTIESISNYEINKKRSGGVNTPEYDYLSNSSGQDNLMQILYLLLSFIKLHSEWDELARLWGYNRLIGLMGIINAYIHGCQTLYEMAAYLDVTEEYLREAIFCYRNKYGVYKKIDNYVVYFEPCLKVCEILD
;
A
#
# COMPACT_ATOMS: atom_id res chain seq x y z
N MET A 1 -20.72 0.32 -4.41
CA MET A 1 -19.57 1.19 -4.08
C MET A 1 -19.35 1.13 -2.57
N PRO A 2 -18.13 0.90 -2.07
CA PRO A 2 -17.84 1.16 -0.67
C PRO A 2 -18.11 2.64 -0.39
N SER A 3 -18.95 2.93 0.60
CA SER A 3 -19.27 4.29 1.03
C SER A 3 -18.72 4.48 2.44
N PHE A 4 -17.94 5.53 2.64
CA PHE A 4 -17.45 5.93 3.96
C PHE A 4 -18.15 7.22 4.36
N TYR A 5 -18.80 7.18 5.52
CA TYR A 5 -19.44 8.36 6.08
C TYR A 5 -18.41 9.14 6.91
N LEU A 6 -18.04 10.33 6.45
CA LEU A 6 -17.19 11.25 7.20
C LEU A 6 -18.07 12.16 8.05
N GLY A 7 -17.95 12.03 9.37
CA GLY A 7 -18.54 12.98 10.31
C GLY A 7 -17.76 14.29 10.31
N LEU A 8 -18.01 15.16 9.32
CA LEU A 8 -17.32 16.46 9.17
C LEU A 8 -17.86 17.57 10.08
N SER A 9 -18.57 17.22 11.15
CA SER A 9 -18.99 18.18 12.17
C SER A 9 -17.75 18.94 12.69
N ARG A 10 -17.84 20.26 12.76
CA ARG A 10 -16.78 21.10 13.32
C ARG A 10 -16.47 20.60 14.74
N LEU A 11 -15.20 20.31 15.01
CA LEU A 11 -14.74 20.16 16.39
C LEU A 11 -14.86 21.54 17.06
N TYR A 12 -15.44 21.58 18.26
CA TYR A 12 -15.37 22.74 19.13
C TYR A 12 -13.89 23.04 19.42
N PRO A 13 -13.49 24.32 19.59
CA PRO A 13 -12.10 24.65 19.87
C PRO A 13 -11.59 23.87 21.09
N LEU A 14 -10.63 22.98 20.85
CA LEU A 14 -10.15 21.96 21.79
C LEU A 14 -9.54 22.56 23.06
N GLY A 15 -9.07 23.81 22.98
CA GLY A 15 -8.51 24.55 24.11
C GLY A 15 -9.53 25.18 25.06
N GLU A 16 -10.84 25.16 24.76
CA GLU A 16 -11.85 25.88 25.53
C GLU A 16 -12.71 24.99 26.45
N ASN A 17 -12.56 23.66 26.40
CA ASN A 17 -13.42 22.73 27.12
C ASN A 17 -12.60 21.76 28.00
N GLU A 18 -12.50 22.06 29.30
CA GLU A 18 -11.79 21.22 30.28
C GLU A 18 -12.41 19.81 30.46
N ALA A 19 -13.61 19.58 29.91
CA ALA A 19 -14.36 18.32 30.04
C ALA A 19 -14.12 17.31 28.91
N GLU A 20 -13.42 17.67 27.82
CA GLU A 20 -13.18 16.76 26.70
C GLU A 20 -11.85 16.01 26.83
N VAL A 21 -11.93 14.69 27.03
CA VAL A 21 -10.75 13.82 27.13
C VAL A 21 -10.19 13.58 25.73
N VAL A 22 -9.08 14.24 25.40
CA VAL A 22 -8.28 13.94 24.20
C VAL A 22 -7.40 12.74 24.51
N GLU A 23 -7.67 11.59 23.89
CA GLU A 23 -6.77 10.44 23.95
C GLU A 23 -5.87 10.43 22.72
N GLU A 24 -4.55 10.60 22.93
CA GLU A 24 -3.57 10.34 21.88
C GLU A 24 -3.54 8.82 21.60
N ARG A 25 -3.85 8.42 20.36
CA ARG A 25 -3.79 7.01 19.96
C ARG A 25 -2.92 6.84 18.72
N ARG A 26 -2.03 5.85 18.78
CA ARG A 26 -1.27 5.38 17.61
C ARG A 26 -2.20 4.62 16.66
N PHE A 27 -2.27 5.05 15.39
CA PHE A 27 -3.00 4.31 14.36
C PHE A 27 -2.50 2.86 14.25
N LYS A 28 -3.42 1.91 13.99
CA LYS A 28 -3.10 0.47 13.83
C LYS A 28 -2.14 0.17 12.67
N SER A 29 -2.12 1.00 11.62
CA SER A 29 -1.17 0.91 10.51
C SER A 29 -0.21 2.09 10.55
N LYS A 30 1.09 1.84 10.56
CA LYS A 30 2.11 2.88 10.55
C LYS A 30 2.14 3.55 9.17
N LEU A 31 1.93 4.86 9.11
CA LEU A 31 2.16 5.64 7.89
C LEU A 31 3.65 5.54 7.52
N THR A 32 3.92 5.33 6.24
CA THR A 32 5.30 5.37 5.73
C THR A 32 5.78 6.82 5.60
N GLN A 33 7.08 7.03 5.38
CA GLN A 33 7.60 8.38 5.15
C GLN A 33 7.07 9.01 3.86
N SER A 34 6.79 8.21 2.82
CA SER A 34 6.13 8.69 1.60
C SER A 34 4.68 9.07 1.86
N ASP A 35 3.96 8.32 2.69
CA ASP A 35 2.59 8.64 3.10
C ASP A 35 2.55 10.00 3.82
N LEU A 36 3.45 10.21 4.79
CA LEU A 36 3.56 11.46 5.52
C LEU A 36 3.92 12.64 4.61
N ARG A 37 4.87 12.45 3.70
CA ARG A 37 5.23 13.46 2.71
C ARG A 37 4.04 13.82 1.82
N TRP A 38 3.30 12.82 1.33
CA TRP A 38 2.11 13.05 0.51
C TRP A 38 1.05 13.84 1.28
N LEU A 39 0.76 13.47 2.53
CA LEU A 39 -0.19 14.18 3.38
C LEU A 39 0.21 15.64 3.60
N LEU A 40 1.45 15.88 4.01
CA LEU A 40 1.95 17.23 4.31
C LEU A 40 1.99 18.12 3.08
N THR A 41 2.46 17.60 1.94
CA THR A 41 2.47 18.36 0.69
C THR A 41 1.05 18.77 0.29
N ASN A 42 0.08 17.86 0.31
CA ASN A 42 -1.30 18.19 -0.06
C ASN A 42 -1.96 19.12 0.96
N TYR A 43 -1.72 18.90 2.25
CA TYR A 43 -2.23 19.75 3.32
C TYR A 43 -1.75 21.21 3.16
N LYS A 44 -0.44 21.41 2.98
CA LYS A 44 0.16 22.73 2.73
C LYS A 44 -0.39 23.38 1.46
N ASN A 45 -0.45 22.62 0.37
CA ASN A 45 -0.95 23.13 -0.91
C ASN A 45 -2.41 23.60 -0.82
N ILE A 46 -3.28 22.83 -0.13
CA ILE A 46 -4.71 23.15 -0.03
C ILE A 46 -4.96 24.37 0.86
N LEU A 47 -4.26 24.46 2.01
CA LEU A 47 -4.41 25.59 2.92
C LEU A 47 -3.51 26.78 2.58
N SER A 48 -2.71 26.67 1.52
CA SER A 48 -1.69 27.66 1.15
C SER A 48 -0.77 28.02 2.33
N ILE A 49 -0.39 27.02 3.13
CA ILE A 49 0.48 27.19 4.30
C ILE A 49 1.94 27.12 3.88
N GLU A 50 2.67 28.20 4.13
CA GLU A 50 4.13 28.25 3.94
C GLU A 50 4.90 27.81 5.21
N ASP A 51 4.22 27.77 6.36
CA ASP A 51 4.82 27.44 7.66
C ASP A 51 5.55 26.09 7.66
N THR A 52 6.55 26.00 8.52
CA THR A 52 7.22 24.72 8.78
C THR A 52 6.29 23.84 9.60
N ILE A 53 6.01 22.65 9.09
CA ILE A 53 5.25 21.63 9.82
C ILE A 53 6.26 20.65 10.40
N GLU A 54 6.32 20.56 11.73
CA GLU A 54 7.27 19.71 12.43
C GLU A 54 6.82 18.24 12.41
N SER A 55 5.52 18.01 12.61
CA SER A 55 4.95 16.67 12.68
C SER A 55 3.43 16.63 12.51
N ILE A 56 2.89 15.44 12.32
CA ILE A 56 1.45 15.16 12.39
C ILE A 56 1.16 14.35 13.64
N SER A 57 0.27 14.85 14.49
CA SER A 57 -0.25 14.17 15.67
C SER A 57 -1.57 13.50 15.33
N ASN A 58 -1.74 12.24 15.73
CA ASN A 58 -2.98 11.49 15.51
C ASN A 58 -3.77 11.44 16.81
N TYR A 59 -5.05 11.80 16.77
CA TYR A 59 -5.88 11.88 17.96
C TYR A 59 -7.28 11.32 17.73
N GLU A 60 -7.91 10.87 18.81
CA GLU A 60 -9.31 10.46 18.83
C GLU A 60 -10.05 11.32 19.87
N ILE A 61 -11.11 12.01 19.44
CA ILE A 61 -11.94 12.87 20.29
C ILE A 61 -13.39 12.50 20.05
N ASN A 62 -14.13 12.16 21.11
CA ASN A 62 -15.53 11.76 21.00
C ASN A 62 -15.77 10.67 19.93
N LYS A 63 -14.84 9.70 19.79
CA LYS A 63 -14.80 8.65 18.75
C LYS A 63 -14.52 9.13 17.31
N LYS A 64 -14.36 10.43 17.09
CA LYS A 64 -13.88 11.01 15.83
C LYS A 64 -12.35 10.88 15.79
N ARG A 65 -11.84 10.15 14.80
CA ARG A 65 -10.39 10.03 14.56
C ARG A 65 -9.94 11.07 13.57
N SER A 66 -8.87 11.78 13.88
CA SER A 66 -8.31 12.81 13.02
C SER A 66 -6.80 12.90 13.19
N GLY A 67 -6.17 13.66 12.31
CA GLY A 67 -4.82 14.14 12.52
C GLY A 67 -4.81 15.65 12.68
N GLY A 68 -3.77 16.14 13.33
CA GLY A 68 -3.48 17.54 13.51
C GLY A 68 -2.03 17.84 13.17
N VAL A 69 -1.79 19.03 12.67
CA VAL A 69 -0.46 19.52 12.33
C VAL A 69 0.10 20.31 13.52
N ASN A 70 1.37 20.10 13.80
CA ASN A 70 2.12 20.84 14.81
C ASN A 70 3.14 21.72 14.08
N THR A 71 3.14 23.02 14.36
CA THR A 71 4.13 23.99 13.86
C THR A 71 4.84 24.65 15.06
N PRO A 72 5.93 25.41 14.84
CA PRO A 72 6.56 26.17 15.91
C PRO A 72 5.63 27.20 16.57
N GLU A 73 4.65 27.72 15.83
CA GLU A 73 3.77 28.80 16.27
C GLU A 73 2.46 28.31 16.88
N TYR A 74 1.96 27.14 16.45
CA TYR A 74 0.72 26.57 16.97
C TYR A 74 0.74 25.05 16.97
N ASP A 75 0.10 24.47 17.99
CA ASP A 75 -0.08 23.05 18.13
C ASP A 75 -1.50 22.63 17.69
N TYR A 76 -1.72 21.33 17.44
CA TYR A 76 -2.98 20.81 16.93
C TYR A 76 -4.19 21.07 17.85
N LEU A 77 -3.95 21.34 19.14
CA LEU A 77 -4.96 21.70 20.12
C LEU A 77 -5.47 23.14 19.94
N SER A 78 -4.68 24.01 19.31
CA SER A 78 -5.04 25.41 19.02
C SER A 78 -5.89 25.54 17.74
N ASN A 79 -6.26 24.42 17.12
CA ASN A 79 -6.85 24.41 15.78
C ASN A 79 -8.33 24.79 15.79
N SER A 80 -8.60 26.04 15.42
CA SER A 80 -9.94 26.54 15.08
C SER A 80 -9.90 26.98 13.62
N SER A 81 -10.46 26.16 12.69
CA SER A 81 -10.90 26.50 11.31
C SER A 81 -10.69 25.38 10.26
N GLY A 82 -11.24 24.17 10.46
CA GLY A 82 -11.40 23.17 9.38
C GLY A 82 -10.17 22.35 8.99
N GLN A 83 -9.05 22.54 9.67
CA GLN A 83 -7.81 21.75 9.52
C GLN A 83 -8.01 20.25 9.84
N ASP A 84 -8.85 19.94 10.82
CA ASP A 84 -9.22 18.58 11.24
C ASP A 84 -9.98 17.83 10.13
N ASN A 85 -10.96 18.50 9.53
CA ASN A 85 -11.79 17.94 8.47
C ASN A 85 -10.96 17.72 7.20
N LEU A 86 -10.06 18.65 6.86
CA LEU A 86 -9.13 18.47 5.75
C LEU A 86 -8.24 17.25 5.97
N MET A 87 -7.66 17.10 7.17
CA MET A 87 -6.79 15.98 7.47
C MET A 87 -7.52 14.63 7.36
N GLN A 88 -8.78 14.55 7.83
CA GLN A 88 -9.62 13.36 7.64
C GLN A 88 -9.89 13.03 6.17
N ILE A 89 -10.17 14.05 5.35
CA ILE A 89 -10.38 13.86 3.90
C ILE A 89 -9.09 13.33 3.26
N LEU A 90 -7.94 13.90 3.61
CA LEU A 90 -6.65 13.46 3.10
C LEU A 90 -6.30 12.04 3.54
N TYR A 91 -6.57 11.67 4.79
CA TYR A 91 -6.43 10.28 5.25
C TYR A 91 -7.31 9.31 4.47
N LEU A 92 -8.58 9.67 4.27
CA LEU A 92 -9.51 8.83 3.51
C LEU A 92 -9.02 8.67 2.06
N LEU A 93 -8.63 9.76 1.41
CA LEU A 93 -8.13 9.73 0.04
C LEU A 93 -6.86 8.89 -0.08
N LEU A 94 -5.89 9.07 0.84
CA LEU A 94 -4.69 8.26 0.89
C LEU A 94 -5.02 6.77 1.07
N SER A 95 -5.99 6.44 1.92
CA SER A 95 -6.43 5.05 2.11
C SER A 95 -6.99 4.45 0.83
N PHE A 96 -7.74 5.22 0.03
CA PHE A 96 -8.25 4.78 -1.27
C PHE A 96 -7.15 4.63 -2.32
N ILE A 97 -6.16 5.53 -2.35
CA ILE A 97 -5.00 5.42 -3.24
C ILE A 97 -4.23 4.13 -2.95
N LYS A 98 -3.97 3.85 -1.67
CA LYS A 98 -3.27 2.63 -1.23
C LYS A 98 -4.08 1.39 -1.58
N LEU A 99 -5.37 1.40 -1.26
CA LEU A 99 -6.29 0.33 -1.59
C LEU A 99 -6.28 0.05 -3.10
N HIS A 100 -6.43 1.08 -3.94
CA HIS A 100 -6.40 0.92 -5.40
C HIS A 100 -5.09 0.30 -5.89
N SER A 101 -3.95 0.76 -5.39
CA SER A 101 -2.64 0.18 -5.72
C SER A 101 -2.54 -1.29 -5.33
N GLU A 102 -3.05 -1.67 -4.15
CA GLU A 102 -3.09 -3.07 -3.70
C GLU A 102 -4.00 -3.92 -4.61
N TRP A 103 -5.17 -3.41 -5.00
CA TRP A 103 -6.06 -4.09 -5.93
C TRP A 103 -5.43 -4.32 -7.30
N ASP A 104 -4.71 -3.33 -7.84
CA ASP A 104 -4.04 -3.46 -9.13
C ASP A 104 -2.94 -4.53 -9.07
N GLU A 105 -2.19 -4.62 -7.97
CA GLU A 105 -1.19 -5.67 -7.76
C GLU A 105 -1.84 -7.06 -7.67
N LEU A 106 -2.94 -7.18 -6.92
CA LEU A 106 -3.70 -8.42 -6.81
C LEU A 106 -4.29 -8.84 -8.16
N ALA A 107 -4.80 -7.89 -8.96
CA ALA A 107 -5.35 -8.15 -10.28
C ALA A 107 -4.27 -8.64 -11.25
N ARG A 108 -3.08 -8.01 -11.25
CA ARG A 108 -1.92 -8.49 -12.03
C ARG A 108 -1.52 -9.89 -11.60
N LEU A 109 -1.35 -10.13 -10.31
CA LEU A 109 -0.98 -11.44 -9.77
C LEU A 109 -2.03 -12.52 -10.11
N TRP A 110 -3.32 -12.18 -10.08
CA TRP A 110 -4.38 -13.07 -10.51
C TRP A 110 -4.24 -13.44 -12.00
N GLY A 111 -3.99 -12.45 -12.86
CA GLY A 111 -3.71 -12.67 -14.29
C GLY A 111 -2.52 -13.59 -14.52
N TYR A 112 -1.39 -13.32 -13.85
CA TYR A 112 -0.19 -14.15 -13.93
C TYR A 112 -0.45 -15.59 -13.49
N ASN A 113 -1.15 -15.79 -12.37
CA ASN A 113 -1.48 -17.13 -11.88
C ASN A 113 -2.40 -17.89 -12.84
N ARG A 114 -3.30 -17.17 -13.52
CA ARG A 114 -4.26 -17.76 -14.45
C ARG A 114 -3.61 -18.21 -15.75
N LEU A 115 -2.73 -17.39 -16.34
CA LEU A 115 -2.11 -17.68 -17.65
C LEU A 115 -0.83 -18.50 -17.52
N ILE A 116 -0.04 -18.24 -16.49
CA ILE A 116 1.27 -18.86 -16.29
C ILE A 116 1.19 -19.81 -15.09
N GLY A 117 1.00 -19.26 -13.89
CA GLY A 117 1.13 -20.02 -12.64
C GLY A 117 2.50 -20.69 -12.47
N LEU A 118 2.78 -21.21 -11.28
CA LEU A 118 4.02 -21.98 -11.10
C LEU A 118 3.98 -23.32 -11.85
N MET A 119 2.78 -23.88 -12.02
CA MET A 119 2.61 -25.12 -12.79
C MET A 119 2.88 -24.93 -14.28
N GLY A 120 2.51 -23.77 -14.87
CA GLY A 120 2.86 -23.49 -16.28
C GLY A 120 4.37 -23.35 -16.47
N ILE A 121 5.09 -22.75 -15.52
CA ILE A 121 6.56 -22.71 -15.54
C ILE A 121 7.15 -24.14 -15.52
N ILE A 122 6.64 -25.00 -14.63
CA ILE A 122 7.07 -26.41 -14.54
C ILE A 122 6.74 -27.16 -15.84
N ASN A 123 5.54 -26.99 -16.38
CA ASN A 123 5.13 -27.65 -17.62
C ASN A 123 5.99 -27.20 -18.80
N ALA A 124 6.26 -25.90 -18.96
CA ALA A 124 7.13 -25.40 -20.01
C ALA A 124 8.55 -26.01 -19.90
N TYR A 125 9.07 -26.13 -18.68
CA TYR A 125 10.32 -26.84 -18.44
C TYR A 125 10.26 -28.32 -18.85
N ILE A 126 9.21 -29.05 -18.49
CA ILE A 126 8.99 -30.46 -18.89
C ILE A 126 8.89 -30.59 -20.41
N HIS A 127 8.33 -29.60 -21.10
CA HIS A 127 8.28 -29.55 -22.57
C HIS A 127 9.62 -29.18 -23.22
N GLY A 128 10.68 -29.03 -22.44
CA GLY A 128 12.04 -28.77 -22.91
C GLY A 128 12.34 -27.31 -23.20
N CYS A 129 11.49 -26.36 -22.77
CA CYS A 129 11.79 -24.93 -22.89
C CYS A 129 12.99 -24.57 -22.00
N GLN A 130 14.05 -24.03 -22.61
CA GLN A 130 15.30 -23.66 -21.93
C GLN A 130 15.46 -22.14 -21.79
N THR A 131 14.71 -21.36 -22.57
CA THR A 131 14.78 -19.90 -22.56
C THR A 131 13.45 -19.26 -22.18
N LEU A 132 13.48 -18.03 -21.68
CA LEU A 132 12.25 -17.26 -21.41
C LEU A 132 11.43 -17.05 -22.68
N TYR A 133 12.09 -16.89 -23.82
CA TYR A 133 11.43 -16.78 -25.13
C TYR A 133 10.63 -18.05 -25.46
N GLU A 134 11.24 -19.23 -25.32
CA GLU A 134 10.57 -20.51 -25.56
C GLU A 134 9.43 -20.75 -24.57
N MET A 135 9.66 -20.47 -23.28
CA MET A 135 8.63 -20.61 -22.25
C MET A 135 7.44 -19.68 -22.52
N ALA A 136 7.69 -18.43 -22.89
CA ALA A 136 6.65 -17.47 -23.22
C ALA A 136 5.83 -17.90 -24.45
N ALA A 137 6.51 -18.40 -25.49
CA ALA A 137 5.85 -18.97 -26.66
C ALA A 137 4.99 -20.21 -26.32
N TYR A 138 5.48 -21.09 -25.45
CA TYR A 138 4.72 -22.27 -24.98
C TYR A 138 3.48 -21.87 -24.17
N LEU A 139 3.59 -20.83 -23.35
CA LEU A 139 2.51 -20.32 -22.48
C LEU A 139 1.54 -19.36 -23.20
N ASP A 140 1.78 -19.07 -24.48
CA ASP A 140 1.03 -18.09 -25.29
C ASP A 140 0.95 -16.69 -24.63
N VAL A 141 2.10 -16.23 -24.12
CA VAL A 141 2.27 -14.89 -23.52
C VAL A 141 3.51 -14.19 -24.08
N THR A 142 3.63 -12.89 -23.86
CA THR A 142 4.86 -12.17 -24.22
C THR A 142 5.98 -12.47 -23.21
N GLU A 143 7.24 -12.39 -23.64
CA GLU A 143 8.40 -12.57 -22.76
C GLU A 143 8.38 -11.55 -21.60
N GLU A 144 7.97 -10.31 -21.86
CA GLU A 144 7.84 -9.27 -20.84
C GLU A 144 6.80 -9.65 -19.78
N TYR A 145 5.63 -10.15 -20.19
CA TYR A 145 4.59 -10.59 -19.28
C TYR A 145 5.06 -11.77 -18.40
N LEU A 146 5.82 -12.71 -18.99
CA LEU A 146 6.44 -13.81 -18.23
C LEU A 146 7.49 -13.28 -17.25
N ARG A 147 8.32 -12.31 -17.64
CA ARG A 147 9.36 -11.71 -16.80
C ARG A 147 8.74 -10.99 -15.60
N GLU A 148 7.67 -10.23 -15.81
CA GLU A 148 6.91 -9.60 -14.74
C GLU A 148 6.29 -10.64 -13.78
N ALA A 149 5.69 -11.71 -14.32
CA ALA A 149 5.12 -12.78 -13.51
C ALA A 149 6.19 -13.44 -12.62
N ILE A 150 7.36 -13.76 -13.18
CA ILE A 150 8.50 -14.33 -12.43
C ILE A 150 8.94 -13.37 -11.32
N PHE A 151 9.02 -12.07 -11.60
CA PHE A 151 9.34 -11.05 -10.61
C PHE A 151 8.30 -11.02 -9.47
N CYS A 152 7.01 -11.06 -9.78
CA CYS A 152 5.95 -11.14 -8.78
C CYS A 152 6.01 -12.42 -7.94
N TYR A 153 6.30 -13.57 -8.56
CA TYR A 153 6.47 -14.82 -7.82
C TYR A 153 7.70 -14.81 -6.91
N ARG A 154 8.81 -14.21 -7.36
CA ARG A 154 9.99 -13.97 -6.52
C ARG A 154 9.64 -13.10 -5.31
N ASN A 155 8.95 -11.98 -5.51
CA ASN A 155 8.54 -11.11 -4.39
C ASN A 155 7.62 -11.84 -3.41
N LYS A 156 6.77 -12.75 -3.90
CA LYS A 156 5.82 -13.51 -3.08
C LYS A 156 6.45 -14.68 -2.34
N TYR A 157 7.35 -15.43 -2.97
CA TYR A 157 7.88 -16.70 -2.45
C TYR A 157 9.35 -16.63 -2.02
N GLY A 158 10.05 -15.55 -2.35
CA GLY A 158 11.49 -15.39 -2.11
C GLY A 158 12.35 -16.06 -3.19
N VAL A 159 13.43 -16.71 -2.77
CA VAL A 159 14.46 -17.28 -3.66
C VAL A 159 13.93 -18.46 -4.48
N TYR A 160 13.06 -19.30 -3.91
CA TYR A 160 12.51 -20.47 -4.58
C TYR A 160 11.16 -20.89 -3.98
N LYS A 161 10.44 -21.77 -4.69
CA LYS A 161 9.24 -22.45 -4.19
C LYS A 161 9.22 -23.93 -4.59
N LYS A 162 9.07 -24.81 -3.61
CA LYS A 162 8.80 -26.25 -3.84
C LYS A 162 7.30 -26.47 -4.13
N ILE A 163 7.01 -27.26 -5.16
CA ILE A 163 5.68 -27.72 -5.57
C ILE A 163 5.82 -29.19 -5.94
N ASP A 164 5.16 -30.07 -5.18
CA ASP A 164 5.25 -31.51 -5.36
C ASP A 164 6.71 -31.99 -5.47
N ASN A 165 7.06 -32.60 -6.61
CA ASN A 165 8.40 -33.11 -6.91
C ASN A 165 9.28 -32.09 -7.65
N TYR A 166 8.85 -30.83 -7.77
CA TYR A 166 9.61 -29.78 -8.44
C TYR A 166 9.97 -28.64 -7.50
N VAL A 167 11.09 -27.99 -7.80
CA VAL A 167 11.50 -26.73 -7.17
C VAL A 167 11.70 -25.69 -8.26
N VAL A 168 10.95 -24.58 -8.16
CA VAL A 168 11.12 -23.41 -9.02
C VAL A 168 12.01 -22.41 -8.28
N TYR A 169 13.23 -22.20 -8.79
CA TYR A 169 14.15 -21.17 -8.32
C TYR A 169 13.95 -19.89 -9.12
N PHE A 170 13.90 -18.76 -8.43
CA PHE A 170 13.80 -17.41 -9.03
C PHE A 170 15.14 -16.68 -9.02
N GLU A 171 16.07 -17.08 -8.15
CA GLU A 171 17.43 -16.55 -8.07
C GLU A 171 18.50 -17.66 -8.17
N PRO A 172 19.69 -17.37 -8.74
CA PRO A 172 20.07 -16.12 -9.43
C PRO A 172 19.42 -15.94 -10.81
N CYS A 173 18.77 -16.99 -11.31
CA CYS A 173 17.99 -16.99 -12.55
C CYS A 173 16.86 -18.01 -12.42
N LEU A 174 15.88 -17.93 -13.31
CA LEU A 174 14.78 -18.91 -13.35
C LEU A 174 15.35 -20.31 -13.64
N LYS A 175 15.11 -21.25 -12.73
CA LYS A 175 15.43 -22.67 -12.93
C LYS A 175 14.31 -23.54 -12.35
N VAL A 176 14.06 -24.67 -12.99
CA VAL A 176 13.20 -25.71 -12.46
C VAL A 176 14.05 -26.95 -12.24
N CYS A 177 13.92 -27.57 -11.07
CA CYS A 177 14.60 -28.81 -10.73
C CYS A 177 13.58 -29.85 -10.30
N GLU A 178 13.73 -31.06 -10.81
CA GLU A 178 13.01 -32.23 -10.31
C GLU A 178 13.75 -32.81 -9.10
N ILE A 179 13.01 -33.15 -8.06
CA ILE A 179 13.50 -33.84 -6.88
C ILE A 179 13.43 -35.34 -7.20
N LEU A 180 14.59 -35.96 -7.36
CA LEU A 180 14.70 -37.41 -7.45
C LEU A 180 14.76 -37.96 -6.02
N ASP A 181 13.90 -38.94 -5.73
CA ASP A 181 13.92 -39.70 -4.48
C ASP A 181 15.17 -40.59 -4.35
#